data_AF-A0A3S4CHB9-F1
#
_entry.id   AF-A0A3S4CHB9-F1
#
_cell.length_a   1.000
_cell.length_b   1.000
_cell.length_c   1.000
_cell.angle_alpha   90.00
_cell.angle_beta   90.00
_cell.angle_gamma   90.00
#
_symmetry.space_group_name_H-M   'P 1'
#
loop_
_entity.id
_entity.type
_entity.pdbx_description
1 polymer ?
#
loop_
_entity_poly.entity_id
_entity_poly.type
_entity_poly.pdbx_seq_one_letter_code
_entity_poly.pdbx_strand_id
1 'polypeptide(L)'
;MANLRSSHDTTPNPSGTSEGCPIDHGTIPKNSREVIRITAEHFKGRDIINFRVWYRDDAGEMRPGKQGLAFRAELLPDFMAALSKVHQGVYRAD
;
A
#
# COMPACT_ATOMS: atom_id res chain seq x y z
N MET A 1 -3.96 9.23 -37.72
CA MET A 1 -5.08 8.70 -36.90
C MET A 1 -4.49 8.10 -35.64
N ALA A 2 -5.12 8.36 -34.50
CA ALA A 2 -4.50 8.43 -33.17
C ALA A 2 -3.93 7.11 -32.63
N ASN A 3 -2.72 7.18 -32.05
CA ASN A 3 -2.13 6.13 -31.23
C ASN A 3 -2.75 6.16 -29.82
N LEU A 4 -3.36 5.04 -29.43
CA LEU A 4 -3.90 4.75 -28.10
C LEU A 4 -2.73 4.60 -27.12
N ARG A 5 -2.51 5.57 -26.22
CA ARG A 5 -1.59 5.40 -25.08
C ARG A 5 -2.39 5.02 -23.85
N SER A 6 -2.14 3.79 -23.38
CA SER A 6 -2.69 3.20 -22.17
C SER A 6 -2.34 4.07 -20.96
N SER A 7 -3.35 4.62 -20.32
CA SER A 7 -3.27 5.49 -19.15
C SER A 7 -3.16 4.65 -17.87
N HIS A 8 -2.00 4.06 -17.59
CA HIS A 8 -1.68 3.39 -16.31
C HIS A 8 -0.17 3.45 -15.99
N ASP A 9 0.41 4.65 -16.02
CA ASP A 9 1.71 4.87 -15.36
C ASP A 9 1.66 6.23 -14.66
N THR A 10 1.32 6.18 -13.38
CA THR A 10 1.57 7.27 -12.43
C THR A 10 2.50 6.71 -11.37
N THR A 11 3.73 6.37 -11.74
CA THR A 11 4.80 6.33 -10.75
C THR A 11 5.28 7.78 -10.55
N PRO A 12 5.15 8.37 -9.36
CA PRO A 12 5.71 9.68 -9.11
C PRO A 12 7.24 9.54 -9.01
N ASN A 13 7.90 10.33 -9.85
CA ASN A 13 9.32 10.67 -9.88
C ASN A 13 9.96 10.77 -8.46
N PRO A 14 11.09 10.08 -8.17
CA PRO A 14 11.75 10.09 -6.85
C PRO A 14 12.68 11.31 -6.65
N SER A 15 12.21 12.52 -6.96
CA SER A 15 12.97 13.76 -6.72
C SER A 15 12.15 14.76 -5.90
N GLY A 16 12.12 14.53 -4.58
CA GLY A 16 11.49 15.43 -3.63
C GLY A 16 11.23 14.79 -2.28
N THR A 17 12.28 14.42 -1.55
CA THR A 17 12.20 13.99 -0.15
C THR A 17 11.77 15.19 0.70
N SER A 18 10.46 15.42 0.78
CA SER A 18 9.86 16.25 1.82
C SER A 18 9.64 15.34 3.03
N GLU A 19 10.35 15.63 4.13
CA GLU A 19 10.17 14.92 5.39
C GLU A 19 8.68 14.97 5.78
N GLY A 20 8.00 13.83 5.68
CA GLY A 20 6.60 13.69 6.09
C GLY A 20 5.58 13.33 5.01
N CYS A 21 5.95 13.23 3.73
CA CYS A 21 5.04 12.66 2.71
C CYS A 21 5.23 11.13 2.62
N PRO A 22 4.20 10.31 2.87
CA PRO A 22 4.29 8.87 2.70
C PRO A 22 4.59 8.53 1.24
N ILE A 23 5.63 7.73 1.00
CA ILE A 23 5.92 7.17 -0.32
C ILE A 23 4.88 6.08 -0.60
N ASP A 24 4.13 6.25 -1.68
CA ASP A 24 3.17 5.24 -2.15
C ASP A 24 3.93 4.15 -2.93
N HIS A 25 3.81 2.91 -2.47
CA HIS A 25 4.41 1.74 -3.10
C HIS A 25 3.41 0.94 -3.94
N GLY A 26 2.17 1.43 -4.04
CA GLY A 26 1.14 0.90 -4.93
C GLY A 26 -0.15 0.52 -4.22
N THR A 27 -1.15 0.17 -5.04
CA THR A 27 -2.51 -0.14 -4.57
C THR A 27 -3.02 -1.47 -5.13
N ILE A 28 -3.66 -2.27 -4.28
CA ILE A 28 -4.24 -3.58 -4.65
C ILE A 28 -5.77 -3.50 -4.52
N PRO A 29 -6.56 -3.76 -5.58
CA PRO A 29 -8.01 -3.83 -5.46
C PRO A 29 -8.44 -4.92 -4.46
N LYS A 30 -9.21 -4.55 -3.44
CA LYS A 30 -9.78 -5.50 -2.47
C LYS A 30 -11.15 -5.99 -2.94
N ASN A 31 -11.96 -5.07 -3.48
CA ASN A 31 -13.25 -5.32 -4.12
C ASN A 31 -13.62 -4.11 -5.02
N SER A 32 -14.88 -4.01 -5.45
CA SER A 32 -15.35 -2.95 -6.35
C SER A 32 -15.32 -1.53 -5.76
N ARG A 33 -15.22 -1.37 -4.43
CA ARG A 33 -15.25 -0.07 -3.74
C ARG A 33 -14.05 0.18 -2.84
N GLU A 34 -13.22 -0.83 -2.61
CA GLU A 34 -12.10 -0.78 -1.68
C GLU A 34 -10.78 -1.17 -2.34
N VAL A 35 -9.71 -0.49 -1.93
CA VAL A 35 -8.32 -0.81 -2.32
C VAL A 35 -7.44 -0.88 -1.08
N ILE A 36 -6.43 -1.72 -1.10
CA ILE A 36 -5.35 -1.74 -0.11
C ILE A 36 -4.24 -0.85 -0.64
N ARG A 37 -3.84 0.18 0.12
CA ARG A 37 -2.68 1.01 -0.19
C ARG A 37 -1.51 0.62 0.69
N ILE A 38 -0.32 0.58 0.10
CA ILE A 38 0.93 0.25 0.77
C ILE A 38 1.79 1.51 0.75
N THR A 39 2.15 1.99 1.93
CA THR A 39 2.89 3.24 2.09
C THR A 39 4.06 3.05 3.03
N ALA A 40 5.15 3.77 2.79
CA ALA A 40 6.27 3.90 3.71
C ALA A 40 6.41 5.37 4.11
N GLU A 41 6.53 5.63 5.41
CA GLU A 41 6.63 6.99 5.94
C GLU A 41 7.65 7.07 7.06
N HIS A 42 8.22 8.26 7.27
CA HIS A 42 9.09 8.54 8.40
C HIS A 42 8.29 9.29 9.49
N PHE A 43 8.09 8.65 10.64
CA PHE A 43 7.32 9.20 11.73
C PHE A 43 8.10 9.15 13.04
N LYS A 44 8.36 10.33 13.62
CA LYS A 44 9.07 10.50 14.91
C LYS A 44 10.41 9.75 14.97
N GLY A 45 11.24 9.90 13.95
CA GLY A 45 12.57 9.28 13.90
C GLY A 45 12.57 7.80 13.54
N ARG A 46 11.44 7.27 13.01
CA ARG A 46 11.29 5.85 12.70
C ARG A 46 10.62 5.67 11.35
N ASP A 47 11.14 4.74 10.56
CA ASP A 47 10.49 4.30 9.33
C ASP A 47 9.34 3.34 9.65
N ILE A 48 8.18 3.62 9.08
CA ILE A 48 6.94 2.88 9.28
C ILE A 48 6.43 2.42 7.92
N ILE A 49 6.08 1.14 7.84
CA ILE A 49 5.32 0.57 6.73
C ILE A 49 3.86 0.50 7.15
N ASN A 50 2.96 0.94 6.28
CA ASN A 50 1.54 1.04 6.54
C ASN A 50 0.73 0.43 5.38
N PHE A 51 -0.08 -0.56 5.73
CA PHE A 51 -1.07 -1.20 4.86
C PHE A 51 -2.43 -0.73 5.31
N ARG A 52 -3.17 -0.02 4.46
CA ARG A 52 -4.50 0.50 4.83
C ARG A 52 -5.52 0.23 3.75
N VAL A 53 -6.71 -0.20 4.16
CA VAL A 53 -7.87 -0.24 3.26
C VAL A 53 -8.39 1.18 3.09
N TRP A 54 -8.48 1.63 1.86
CA TRP A 54 -9.15 2.86 1.47
C TRP A 54 -10.46 2.51 0.77
N TYR A 55 -11.51 3.25 1.08
CA TYR A 55 -12.84 3.06 0.51
C TYR A 55 -13.27 4.33 -0.24
N ARG A 56 -14.12 4.15 -1.25
CA ARG A 56 -14.79 5.26 -1.92
C ARG A 56 -15.99 5.72 -1.09
N ASP A 57 -16.03 6.99 -0.69
CA ASP A 57 -17.16 7.60 0.00
C ASP A 57 -18.31 7.96 -0.96
N ASP A 58 -19.40 8.51 -0.42
CA ASP A 58 -20.59 8.88 -1.20
C ASP A 58 -20.32 10.00 -2.21
N ALA A 59 -19.27 10.80 -2.00
CA ALA A 59 -18.82 11.84 -2.93
C ALA A 59 -17.88 11.29 -4.01
N GLY A 60 -17.52 10.01 -3.95
CA GLY A 60 -16.61 9.36 -4.89
C GLY A 60 -15.13 9.50 -4.53
N GLU A 61 -14.81 10.11 -3.39
CA GLU A 61 -13.43 10.33 -2.93
C GLU A 61 -12.90 9.10 -2.18
N MET A 62 -11.60 8.85 -2.32
CA MET A 62 -10.95 7.77 -1.58
C MET A 62 -10.60 8.24 -0.18
N ARG A 63 -11.11 7.54 0.84
CA ARG A 63 -10.87 7.82 2.26
C ARG A 63 -10.17 6.65 2.94
N PRO A 64 -9.24 6.89 3.87
CA PRO A 64 -8.64 5.84 4.67
C PRO A 64 -9.70 5.23 5.62
N GLY A 65 -9.86 3.91 5.55
CA GLY A 65 -10.71 3.15 6.45
C GLY A 65 -10.04 2.85 7.80
N LYS A 66 -10.82 2.28 8.71
CA LYS A 66 -10.33 1.81 10.03
C LYS A 66 -9.43 0.57 9.91
N GLN A 67 -9.63 -0.24 8.88
CA GLN A 67 -8.83 -1.43 8.62
C GLN A 67 -7.45 -1.04 8.11
N GLY A 68 -6.43 -1.26 8.92
CA GLY A 68 -5.04 -1.08 8.51
C GLY A 68 -4.07 -1.60 9.55
N LEU A 69 -2.84 -1.79 9.13
CA LEU A 69 -1.73 -2.25 9.93
C LEU A 69 -0.53 -1.35 9.65
N ALA A 70 0.04 -0.76 10.70
CA ALA A 70 1.27 0.00 10.63
C ALA A 70 2.31 -0.66 11.54
N PHE A 71 3.54 -0.82 11.05
CA PHE A 71 4.63 -1.41 11.81
C PHE A 71 5.98 -0.81 11.40
N ARG A 72 7.00 -0.97 12.26
CA ARG A 72 8.35 -0.47 11.99
C ARG A 72 8.97 -1.18 10.80
N ALA A 73 9.64 -0.45 9.90
CA ALA A 73 10.26 -1.01 8.70
C ALA A 73 11.22 -2.18 8.98
N GLU A 74 11.84 -2.21 10.16
CA GLU A 74 12.67 -3.33 10.65
C GLU A 74 11.96 -4.69 10.64
N LEU A 75 10.63 -4.74 10.78
CA LEU A 75 9.85 -5.99 10.77
C LEU A 75 9.47 -6.45 9.36
N LEU A 76 9.75 -5.66 8.32
CA LEU A 76 9.38 -5.97 6.94
C LEU A 76 9.97 -7.30 6.43
N PRO A 77 11.24 -7.66 6.70
CA PRO A 77 11.81 -8.94 6.26
C PRO A 77 11.04 -10.15 6.81
N ASP A 78 10.72 -10.13 8.10
CA ASP A 78 9.96 -11.22 8.75
C ASP A 78 8.53 -11.28 8.22
N PHE A 79 7.91 -10.13 7.99
CA PHE A 79 6.57 -10.04 7.39
C PHE A 79 6.54 -10.64 5.97
N MET A 80 7.54 -10.33 5.14
CA MET A 80 7.67 -10.92 3.80
C MET A 80 7.91 -12.44 3.86
N ALA A 81 8.75 -12.91 4.79
CA ALA A 81 8.98 -14.33 4.98
C ALA A 81 7.69 -15.07 5.38
N ALA A 82 6.89 -14.49 6.27
CA ALA A 82 5.59 -15.03 6.66
C ALA A 82 4.60 -15.06 5.48
N LEU A 83 4.49 -13.95 4.73
CA LEU A 83 3.65 -13.89 3.52
C LEU A 83 4.08 -14.89 2.44
N SER A 84 5.39 -15.13 2.29
CA SER A 84 5.92 -16.14 1.36
C SER A 84 5.44 -17.55 1.73
N LYS A 85 5.44 -17.91 3.02
CA LYS A 85 4.89 -19.19 3.49
C LYS A 85 3.39 -19.31 3.22
N VAL A 86 2.63 -18.22 3.44
CA VAL A 86 1.20 -18.16 3.10
C VAL A 86 0.99 -18.34 1.58
N HIS A 87 1.79 -17.66 0.77
CA HIS A 87 1.74 -17.75 -0.70
C HIS A 87 2.01 -19.18 -1.21
N GLN A 88 2.91 -19.92 -0.56
CA GLN A 88 3.24 -21.31 -0.88
C GLN A 88 2.15 -22.32 -0.48
N GLY A 89 1.01 -21.86 0.06
CA GLY A 89 -0.16 -22.70 0.31
C GLY A 89 -0.24 -23.30 1.72
N VAL A 90 0.55 -22.79 2.66
CA VAL A 90 0.43 -23.15 4.09
C VAL A 90 -0.80 -22.43 4.68
N TYR A 91 -2.00 -22.84 4.25
CA TYR A 91 -3.28 -22.30 4.74
C TYR A 91 -3.93 -23.18 5.83
N ARG A 92 -3.34 -24.33 6.15
CA ARG A 92 -3.86 -25.24 7.19
C ARG A 92 -3.10 -25.02 8.49
N ALA A 93 -3.80 -24.46 9.47
CA ALA A 93 -3.57 -24.81 10.86
C ALA A 93 -4.31 -26.14 11.10
N ASP A 94 -3.55 -27.17 11.44
CA ASP A 94 -4.00 -28.41 12.06
C ASP A 94 -4.64 -28.18 13.45
#